data_AF-A0A527GF08-F1
#
_entry.id   AF-A0A527GF08-F1
#
_cell.length_a   1.000
_cell.length_b   1.000
_cell.length_c   1.000
_cell.angle_alpha   90.00
_cell.angle_beta   90.00
_cell.angle_gamma   90.00
#
_symmetry.space_group_name_H-M   'P 1'
#
loop_
_entity.id
_entity.type
_entity.pdbx_description
1 polymer ?
#
loop_
_entity_poly.entity_id
_entity_poly.type
_entity_poly.pdbx_seq_one_letter_code
_entity_poly.pdbx_strand_id
1 'polypeptide(L)'
;LLLGGLYAYVRGREVATAILLFLAFMVRPDNIVFLAVFAVLLVAFRQRAWGALAGFAASFVAYFAISHWAHHPGWWPHLWFSSIEQHYNMDGFEPPFSIVAYLRAFATSLLRAVSLNSWVGVSVLALAGWFAAARAGFRLDRRAGILFAALVLGALAKFTVFPIHDTRIYFPHLIPPFLLLTTPFMALWAAAARGKRPAALHAISGDKS
;
A
#
# COMPACT_ATOMS: atom_id res chain seq x y z
N LEU A 1 -10.43 8.90 6.53
CA LEU A 1 -10.69 8.99 5.07
C LEU A 1 -10.16 7.76 4.32
N LEU A 2 -8.85 7.50 4.31
CA LEU A 2 -8.26 6.36 3.58
C LEU A 2 -8.93 5.03 3.93
N LEU A 3 -8.91 4.62 5.22
CA LEU A 3 -9.56 3.39 5.68
C LEU A 3 -11.04 3.27 5.26
N GLY A 4 -11.79 4.39 5.30
CA GLY A 4 -13.17 4.43 4.84
C GLY A 4 -13.31 4.19 3.34
N GLY A 5 -12.41 4.76 2.53
CA GLY A 5 -12.36 4.52 1.08
C GLY A 5 -11.98 3.07 0.74
N LEU A 6 -11.03 2.50 1.47
CA LEU A 6 -10.67 1.08 1.34
C LEU A 6 -11.83 0.15 1.69
N TYR A 7 -12.53 0.45 2.79
CA TYR A 7 -13.72 -0.28 3.20
C TYR A 7 -14.84 -0.17 2.15
N ALA A 8 -15.11 1.04 1.65
CA ALA A 8 -16.08 1.27 0.58
C ALA A 8 -15.75 0.46 -0.68
N TYR A 9 -14.47 0.38 -1.05
CA TYR A 9 -13.99 -0.42 -2.19
C TYR A 9 -14.26 -1.92 -2.01
N VAL A 10 -13.93 -2.46 -0.83
CA VAL A 10 -14.19 -3.88 -0.50
C VAL A 10 -15.70 -4.17 -0.53
N ARG A 11 -16.52 -3.20 -0.11
CA ARG A 11 -17.99 -3.30 -0.15
C ARG A 11 -18.61 -3.01 -1.52
N GLY A 12 -17.83 -2.71 -2.55
CA GLY A 12 -18.33 -2.41 -3.89
C GLY A 12 -19.03 -1.05 -4.04
N ARG A 13 -18.85 -0.13 -3.08
CA ARG A 13 -19.46 1.21 -3.11
C ARG A 13 -18.58 2.18 -3.90
N GLU A 14 -18.70 2.15 -5.23
CA GLU A 14 -17.79 2.85 -6.14
C GLU A 14 -17.77 4.38 -5.93
N VAL A 15 -18.93 5.04 -5.78
CA VAL A 15 -19.01 6.50 -5.55
C VAL A 15 -18.32 6.90 -4.24
N ALA A 16 -18.64 6.20 -3.14
CA ALA A 16 -18.01 6.45 -1.85
C ALA A 16 -16.50 6.17 -1.90
N THR A 17 -16.08 5.17 -2.67
CA THR A 17 -14.65 4.86 -2.88
C THR A 17 -13.95 6.04 -3.54
N ALA A 18 -14.50 6.57 -4.65
CA ALA A 18 -13.92 7.70 -5.36
C ALA A 18 -13.76 8.92 -4.45
N ILE A 19 -14.84 9.31 -3.77
CA ILE A 19 -14.85 10.50 -2.90
C ILE A 19 -13.86 10.32 -1.75
N LEU A 20 -13.91 9.20 -1.02
CA LEU A 20 -13.09 9.01 0.17
C LEU A 20 -11.60 8.85 -0.15
N LEU A 21 -11.26 8.22 -1.28
CA LEU A 21 -9.87 8.12 -1.73
C LEU A 21 -9.33 9.47 -2.19
N PHE A 22 -10.13 10.25 -2.93
CA PHE A 22 -9.76 11.61 -3.33
C PHE A 22 -9.57 12.52 -2.11
N LEU A 23 -10.51 12.50 -1.16
CA LEU A 23 -10.37 13.26 0.09
C LEU A 23 -9.19 12.79 0.93
N ALA A 24 -8.87 11.49 0.93
CA ALA A 24 -7.67 10.99 1.59
C ALA A 24 -6.40 11.56 0.96
N PHE A 25 -6.35 11.71 -0.37
CA PHE A 25 -5.28 12.39 -1.07
C PHE A 25 -5.22 13.89 -0.73
N MET A 26 -6.36 14.59 -0.69
CA MET A 26 -6.41 16.01 -0.31
C MET A 26 -5.84 16.28 1.10
N VAL A 27 -6.12 15.40 2.06
CA VAL A 27 -5.56 15.53 3.42
C VAL A 27 -4.07 15.16 3.46
N ARG A 28 -3.65 14.22 2.63
CA ARG A 28 -2.28 13.68 2.60
C ARG A 28 -1.87 13.38 1.16
N PRO A 29 -1.21 14.33 0.46
CA PRO A 29 -0.84 14.19 -0.95
C PRO A 29 0.07 13.00 -1.23
N ASP A 30 0.83 12.54 -0.23
CA ASP A 30 1.67 11.34 -0.28
C ASP A 30 0.87 10.05 -0.56
N ASN A 31 -0.45 10.05 -0.38
CA ASN A 31 -1.31 8.92 -0.75
C ASN A 31 -1.38 8.68 -2.27
N ILE A 32 -0.95 9.64 -3.10
CA ILE A 32 -0.94 9.47 -4.56
C ILE A 32 -0.10 8.26 -5.00
N VAL A 33 0.99 7.97 -4.28
CA VAL A 33 1.87 6.81 -4.56
C VAL A 33 1.09 5.51 -4.41
N PHE A 34 0.35 5.36 -3.31
CA PHE A 34 -0.52 4.20 -3.09
C PHE A 34 -1.63 4.14 -4.13
N LEU A 35 -2.29 5.26 -4.43
CA LEU A 35 -3.38 5.28 -5.41
C LEU A 35 -2.88 4.89 -6.81
N ALA A 36 -1.67 5.29 -7.19
CA ALA A 36 -1.05 4.91 -8.46
C ALA A 36 -0.77 3.39 -8.50
N VAL A 37 -0.11 2.83 -7.47
CA VAL A 37 0.11 1.38 -7.36
C VAL A 37 -1.22 0.63 -7.40
N PHE A 38 -2.21 1.10 -6.65
CA PHE A 38 -3.52 0.47 -6.60
C PHE A 38 -4.22 0.49 -7.96
N ALA A 39 -4.21 1.63 -8.67
CA ALA A 39 -4.77 1.74 -10.01
C ALA A 39 -4.07 0.81 -11.01
N VAL A 40 -2.74 0.75 -10.98
CA VAL A 40 -1.95 -0.17 -11.83
C VAL A 40 -2.35 -1.62 -11.57
N LEU A 41 -2.47 -2.04 -10.31
CA LEU A 41 -2.89 -3.40 -9.99
C LEU A 41 -4.34 -3.68 -10.42
N LEU A 42 -5.26 -2.73 -10.25
CA LEU A 42 -6.64 -2.87 -10.71
C LEU A 42 -6.69 -3.10 -12.23
N VAL A 43 -5.91 -2.33 -13.00
CA VAL A 43 -5.83 -2.48 -14.46
C VAL A 43 -5.15 -3.81 -14.84
N ALA A 44 -4.00 -4.12 -14.25
CA ALA A 44 -3.23 -5.33 -14.52
C ALA A 44 -4.04 -6.61 -14.25
N PHE A 45 -4.79 -6.63 -13.14
CA PHE A 45 -5.68 -7.73 -12.80
C PHE A 45 -7.09 -7.57 -13.39
N ARG A 46 -7.35 -6.61 -14.28
CA ARG A 46 -8.65 -6.39 -14.95
C ARG A 46 -9.84 -6.34 -13.97
N GLN A 47 -9.62 -5.77 -12.79
CA GLN A 47 -10.65 -5.65 -11.76
C GLN A 47 -11.51 -4.41 -12.02
N ARG A 48 -12.80 -4.62 -12.25
CA ARG A 48 -13.77 -3.53 -12.46
C ARG A 48 -14.03 -2.79 -11.15
N ALA A 49 -13.34 -1.68 -10.95
CA ALA A 49 -13.45 -0.80 -9.78
C ALA A 49 -13.32 0.66 -10.20
N TRP A 50 -14.32 1.13 -10.96
CA TRP A 50 -14.33 2.47 -11.55
C TRP A 50 -14.23 3.59 -10.50
N GLY A 51 -14.76 3.37 -9.30
CA GLY A 51 -14.65 4.34 -8.21
C GLY A 51 -13.21 4.56 -7.77
N ALA A 52 -12.42 3.50 -7.63
CA ALA A 52 -11.01 3.60 -7.28
C ALA A 52 -10.20 4.26 -8.40
N LEU A 53 -10.46 3.91 -9.66
CA LEU A 53 -9.80 4.52 -10.82
C LEU A 53 -10.16 6.01 -10.97
N ALA A 54 -11.42 6.37 -10.79
CA ALA A 54 -11.88 7.76 -10.83
C ALA A 54 -11.26 8.57 -9.68
N GLY A 55 -11.22 8.01 -8.46
CA GLY A 55 -10.55 8.63 -7.32
C GLY A 55 -9.06 8.87 -7.57
N PHE A 56 -8.36 7.90 -8.18
CA PHE A 56 -6.97 8.07 -8.61
C PHE A 56 -6.83 9.15 -9.68
N ALA A 57 -7.64 9.12 -10.74
CA ALA A 57 -7.58 10.11 -11.83
C ALA A 57 -7.81 11.53 -11.32
N ALA A 58 -8.82 11.74 -10.46
CA ALA A 58 -9.08 13.03 -9.82
C ALA A 58 -7.90 13.48 -8.95
N SER A 59 -7.32 12.57 -8.16
CA SER A 59 -6.15 12.85 -7.33
C SER A 59 -4.92 13.21 -8.17
N PHE A 60 -4.71 12.51 -9.28
CA PHE A 60 -3.60 12.76 -10.20
C PHE A 60 -3.70 14.13 -10.86
N VAL A 61 -4.88 14.50 -11.38
CA VAL A 61 -5.12 15.84 -11.94
C VAL A 61 -4.91 16.92 -10.87
N ALA A 62 -5.47 16.71 -9.69
CA ALA A 62 -5.32 17.66 -8.58
C ALA A 62 -3.85 17.79 -8.11
N TYR A 63 -3.07 16.71 -8.12
CA TYR A 63 -1.64 16.74 -7.81
C TYR A 63 -0.88 17.71 -8.73
N PHE A 64 -1.07 17.60 -10.05
CA PHE A 64 -0.40 18.49 -11.00
C PHE A 64 -0.88 19.93 -10.90
N ALA A 65 -2.19 20.12 -10.69
CA ALA A 65 -2.73 21.46 -10.45
C ALA A 65 -2.07 22.09 -9.22
N ILE A 66 -2.15 21.44 -8.05
CA ILE A 66 -1.56 21.97 -6.81
C ILE A 66 -0.06 22.21 -6.97
N SER A 67 0.68 21.27 -7.56
CA SER A 67 2.13 21.40 -7.76
C SER A 67 2.49 22.61 -8.63
N HIS A 68 1.70 22.91 -9.66
CA HIS A 68 1.91 24.04 -10.54
C HIS A 68 1.69 25.38 -9.81
N TRP A 69 0.60 25.51 -9.05
CA TRP A 69 0.24 26.76 -8.37
C TRP A 69 1.03 27.00 -7.07
N ALA A 70 1.53 25.95 -6.42
CA ALA A 70 2.21 26.07 -5.13
C ALA A 70 3.73 26.35 -5.24
N HIS A 71 4.28 26.52 -6.44
CA HIS A 71 5.73 26.69 -6.68
C HIS A 71 6.60 25.72 -5.88
N HIS A 72 6.14 24.47 -5.76
CA HIS A 72 6.74 23.51 -4.83
C HIS A 72 8.11 23.04 -5.37
N PRO A 73 9.19 23.03 -4.56
CA PRO A 73 10.57 22.72 -5.02
C PRO A 73 10.79 21.27 -5.47
N GLY A 74 9.74 20.46 -5.57
CA GLY A 74 9.82 19.04 -5.95
C GLY A 74 10.34 18.14 -4.83
N TRP A 75 10.39 16.83 -5.09
CA TRP A 75 10.71 15.82 -4.08
C TRP A 75 12.20 15.73 -3.71
N TRP A 76 13.09 16.06 -4.66
CA TRP A 76 14.53 15.90 -4.49
C TRP A 76 15.14 16.84 -3.44
N PRO A 77 14.85 18.16 -3.45
CA PRO A 77 15.31 19.05 -2.38
C PRO A 77 14.79 18.63 -1.00
N HIS A 78 13.54 18.15 -0.93
CA HIS A 78 12.96 17.62 0.32
C HIS A 78 13.69 16.37 0.83
N LEU A 79 14.12 15.48 -0.07
CA LEU A 79 14.90 14.30 0.28
C LEU A 79 16.28 14.71 0.78
N TRP A 80 16.95 15.62 0.06
CA TRP A 80 18.26 16.13 0.43
C TRP A 80 18.23 16.73 1.83
N PHE A 81 17.27 17.63 2.07
CA PHE A 81 17.05 18.25 3.36
C PHE A 81 16.85 17.21 4.48
N SER A 82 16.07 16.16 4.20
CA SER A 82 15.67 15.17 5.21
C SER A 82 16.71 14.07 5.46
N SER A 83 17.63 13.82 4.54
CA SER A 83 18.50 12.63 4.56
C SER A 83 19.97 12.88 4.31
N ILE A 84 20.35 14.05 3.80
CA ILE A 84 21.73 14.37 3.45
C ILE A 84 22.21 15.55 4.28
N GLU A 85 21.55 16.71 4.16
CA GLU A 85 21.99 17.93 4.81
C GLU A 85 20.82 18.84 5.16
N GLN A 86 20.67 19.11 6.45
CA GLN A 86 19.60 19.95 6.97
C GLN A 86 19.97 21.43 6.81
N HIS A 87 19.11 22.20 6.13
CA HIS A 87 19.25 23.63 5.87
C HIS A 87 18.25 24.47 6.69
N TYR A 88 18.55 25.74 6.95
CA TYR A 88 17.61 26.59 7.70
C TYR A 88 16.36 26.95 6.89
N ASN A 89 16.50 27.12 5.57
CA ASN A 89 15.41 27.35 4.62
C ASN A 89 15.66 26.58 3.31
N MET A 90 14.61 26.41 2.52
CA MET A 90 14.68 25.77 1.19
C MET A 90 14.48 26.77 0.04
N ASP A 91 14.45 28.07 0.33
CA ASP A 91 14.31 29.11 -0.69
C ASP A 91 15.51 29.12 -1.63
N GLY A 92 15.26 28.92 -2.92
CA GLY A 92 16.31 28.80 -3.94
C GLY A 92 17.20 27.55 -3.79
N PHE A 93 16.82 26.60 -2.94
CA PHE A 93 17.60 25.39 -2.69
C PHE A 93 17.30 24.32 -3.76
N GLU A 94 18.14 24.29 -4.79
CA GLU A 94 18.04 23.36 -5.91
C GLU A 94 19.31 22.50 -6.04
N PRO A 95 19.56 21.54 -5.12
CA PRO A 95 20.72 20.68 -5.23
C PRO A 95 20.67 19.88 -6.54
N PRO A 96 21.79 19.74 -7.27
CA PRO A 96 21.81 18.92 -8.47
C PRO A 96 21.47 17.48 -8.13
N PHE A 97 20.68 16.82 -8.98
CA PHE A 97 20.35 15.42 -8.76
C PHE A 97 21.61 14.55 -8.76
N SER A 98 21.77 13.75 -7.72
CA SER A 98 22.92 12.84 -7.57
C SER A 98 22.43 11.44 -7.22
N ILE A 99 22.61 10.51 -8.16
CA ILE A 99 22.26 9.10 -7.96
C ILE A 99 23.04 8.47 -6.80
N VAL A 100 24.31 8.86 -6.63
CA VAL A 100 25.16 8.37 -5.54
C VAL A 100 24.63 8.84 -4.19
N ALA A 101 24.25 10.11 -4.10
CA ALA A 101 23.69 10.66 -2.86
C ALA A 101 22.33 10.02 -2.53
N TYR A 102 21.49 9.82 -3.54
CA TYR A 102 20.23 9.10 -3.41
C TYR A 102 20.44 7.66 -2.91
N LEU A 103 21.34 6.88 -3.53
CA LEU A 103 21.59 5.49 -3.13
C LEU A 103 22.18 5.39 -1.72
N ARG A 104 23.03 6.34 -1.32
CA ARG A 104 23.58 6.41 0.05
C ARG A 104 22.49 6.73 1.08
N ALA A 105 21.62 7.69 0.78
CA ALA A 105 20.47 8.01 1.62
C ALA A 105 19.52 6.80 1.73
N PHE A 106 19.23 6.15 0.61
CA PHE A 106 18.39 4.96 0.55
C PHE A 106 18.96 3.82 1.40
N ALA A 107 20.24 3.48 1.24
CA ALA A 107 20.89 2.41 2.00
C ALA A 107 20.86 2.69 3.51
N THR A 108 21.15 3.93 3.91
CA THR A 108 21.13 4.36 5.31
C THR A 108 19.72 4.24 5.90
N SER A 109 18.72 4.72 5.16
CA SER A 109 17.32 4.64 5.57
C SER A 109 16.81 3.20 5.59
N LEU A 110 17.29 2.32 4.70
CA LEU A 110 16.93 0.90 4.69
C LEU A 110 17.46 0.20 5.93
N LEU A 111 18.73 0.43 6.30
CA LEU A 111 19.30 -0.08 7.55
C LEU A 111 18.49 0.39 8.76
N ARG A 112 18.14 1.68 8.84
CA ARG A 112 17.30 2.21 9.92
C ARG A 112 15.88 1.65 9.90
N ALA A 113 15.31 1.44 8.72
CA ALA A 113 13.97 0.89 8.56
C ALA A 113 13.88 -0.55 9.09
N VAL A 114 14.93 -1.35 8.89
CA VAL A 114 15.00 -2.74 9.33
C VAL A 114 15.44 -2.87 10.79
N SER A 115 16.42 -2.06 11.23
CA SER A 115 17.03 -2.19 12.56
C SER A 115 16.32 -1.40 13.66
N LEU A 116 15.69 -0.27 13.33
CA LEU A 116 15.14 0.67 14.31
C LEU A 116 13.63 0.91 14.18
N ASN A 117 13.01 0.41 13.11
CA ASN A 117 11.59 0.63 12.84
C ASN A 117 10.87 -0.69 12.57
N SER A 118 9.54 -0.66 12.69
CA SER A 118 8.72 -1.87 12.63
C SER A 118 8.00 -2.05 11.32
N TRP A 119 7.88 -1.02 10.46
CA TRP A 119 7.03 -1.09 9.26
C TRP A 119 7.43 -2.22 8.30
N VAL A 120 8.73 -2.50 8.16
CA VAL A 120 9.23 -3.63 7.34
C VAL A 120 8.77 -4.95 7.94
N GLY A 121 9.05 -5.18 9.23
CA GLY A 121 8.65 -6.40 9.94
C GLY A 121 7.14 -6.62 9.94
N VAL A 122 6.36 -5.55 10.12
CA VAL A 122 4.89 -5.57 10.07
C VAL A 122 4.40 -5.92 8.65
N SER A 123 5.05 -5.41 7.60
CA SER A 123 4.71 -5.76 6.21
C SER A 123 5.03 -7.22 5.90
N VAL A 124 6.18 -7.71 6.37
CA VAL A 124 6.57 -9.13 6.26
C VAL A 124 5.59 -10.02 7.02
N LEU A 125 5.17 -9.64 8.23
CA LEU A 125 4.20 -10.37 9.01
C LEU A 125 2.84 -10.44 8.31
N ALA A 126 2.38 -9.34 7.71
CA ALA A 126 1.15 -9.33 6.93
C ALA A 126 1.26 -10.30 5.74
N LEU A 127 2.35 -10.25 4.97
CA LEU A 127 2.59 -11.17 3.84
C LEU A 127 2.64 -12.64 4.28
N ALA A 128 3.36 -12.94 5.36
CA ALA A 128 3.43 -14.27 5.94
C ALA A 128 2.04 -14.77 6.38
N GLY A 129 1.26 -13.90 7.00
CA GLY A 129 -0.12 -14.17 7.39
C GLY A 129 -1.02 -14.48 6.21
N TRP A 130 -0.92 -13.68 5.14
CA TRP A 130 -1.67 -13.92 3.91
C TRP A 130 -1.28 -15.25 3.25
N PHE A 131 0.02 -15.55 3.18
CA PHE A 131 0.53 -16.80 2.65
C PHE A 131 0.05 -18.01 3.47
N ALA A 132 0.16 -17.96 4.79
CA ALA A 132 -0.27 -19.03 5.69
C ALA A 132 -1.78 -19.29 5.59
N ALA A 133 -2.60 -18.24 5.61
CA ALA A 133 -4.05 -18.36 5.46
C ALA A 133 -4.44 -18.96 4.10
N ALA A 134 -3.79 -18.49 3.02
CA ALA A 134 -4.01 -19.03 1.69
C ALA A 134 -3.60 -20.51 1.57
N ARG A 135 -2.47 -20.91 2.18
CA ARG A 135 -2.00 -22.30 2.18
C ARG A 135 -2.92 -23.24 2.95
N ALA A 136 -3.64 -22.72 3.95
CA ALA A 136 -4.67 -23.42 4.70
C ALA A 136 -6.06 -23.40 4.02
N GLY A 137 -6.18 -22.80 2.83
CA GLY A 137 -7.44 -22.74 2.07
C GLY A 137 -8.34 -21.54 2.39
N PHE A 138 -7.94 -20.66 3.31
CA PHE A 138 -8.68 -19.46 3.71
C PHE A 138 -8.17 -18.25 2.92
N ARG A 139 -8.58 -18.14 1.66
CA ARG A 139 -8.09 -17.10 0.75
C ARG A 139 -8.95 -15.83 0.86
N LEU A 140 -8.30 -14.68 0.69
CA LEU A 140 -9.01 -13.43 0.41
C LEU A 140 -9.73 -13.53 -0.93
N ASP A 141 -10.89 -12.87 -1.03
CA ASP A 141 -11.52 -12.65 -2.33
C ASP A 141 -10.64 -11.77 -3.22
N ARG A 142 -10.93 -11.75 -4.52
CA ARG A 142 -10.08 -11.05 -5.49
C ARG A 142 -9.93 -9.56 -5.21
N ARG A 143 -11.01 -8.86 -4.79
CA ARG A 143 -10.95 -7.42 -4.51
C ARG A 143 -10.06 -7.17 -3.30
N ALA A 144 -10.28 -7.91 -2.22
CA ALA A 144 -9.48 -7.82 -1.00
C ALA A 144 -8.01 -8.19 -1.23
N GLY A 145 -7.73 -9.23 -2.04
CA GLY A 145 -6.37 -9.65 -2.37
C GLY A 145 -5.60 -8.60 -3.17
N ILE A 146 -6.23 -7.96 -4.17
CA ILE A 146 -5.61 -6.86 -4.93
C ILE A 146 -5.33 -5.67 -4.02
N LEU A 147 -6.29 -5.30 -3.16
CA LEU A 147 -6.10 -4.22 -2.21
C LEU A 147 -4.97 -4.53 -1.21
N PHE A 148 -4.93 -5.75 -0.69
CA PHE A 148 -3.86 -6.21 0.19
C PHE A 148 -2.48 -6.03 -0.46
N ALA A 149 -2.34 -6.53 -1.69
CA ALA A 149 -1.10 -6.37 -2.46
C ALA A 149 -0.76 -4.88 -2.69
N ALA A 150 -1.76 -4.06 -3.02
CA ALA A 150 -1.58 -2.62 -3.23
C ALA A 150 -1.08 -1.90 -1.98
N LEU A 151 -1.52 -2.32 -0.78
CA LEU A 151 -1.11 -1.70 0.48
C LEU A 151 0.35 -2.00 0.81
N VAL A 152 0.76 -3.26 0.66
CA VAL A 152 2.15 -3.67 0.88
C VAL A 152 3.07 -3.07 -0.17
N LEU A 153 2.70 -3.18 -1.45
CA LEU A 153 3.48 -2.60 -2.55
C LEU A 153 3.47 -1.06 -2.51
N GLY A 154 2.40 -0.44 -2.05
CA GLY A 154 2.31 1.01 -1.87
C GLY A 154 3.26 1.51 -0.78
N ALA A 155 3.37 0.78 0.34
CA ALA A 155 4.36 1.10 1.36
C ALA A 155 5.81 0.98 0.83
N LEU A 156 6.09 -0.09 0.08
CA LEU A 156 7.40 -0.29 -0.57
C LEU A 156 7.69 0.80 -1.61
N ALA A 157 6.75 1.09 -2.50
CA ALA A 157 6.89 2.12 -3.53
C ALA A 157 7.11 3.50 -2.92
N LYS A 158 6.41 3.80 -1.81
CA LYS A 158 6.60 5.04 -1.07
C LYS A 158 8.00 5.13 -0.46
N PHE A 159 8.49 4.06 0.15
CA PHE A 159 9.86 4.00 0.67
C PHE A 159 10.89 4.14 -0.47
N THR A 160 10.62 3.56 -1.64
CA THR A 160 11.48 3.74 -2.82
C THR A 160 11.50 5.19 -3.28
N VAL A 161 10.36 5.85 -3.46
CA VAL A 161 10.33 7.24 -3.94
C VAL A 161 10.90 8.22 -2.91
N PHE A 162 10.61 8.00 -1.63
CA PHE A 162 11.01 8.89 -0.55
C PHE A 162 11.45 8.05 0.66
N PRO A 163 12.74 7.66 0.76
CA PRO A 163 13.25 6.71 1.73
C PRO A 163 13.37 7.33 3.13
N ILE A 164 12.22 7.66 3.72
CA ILE A 164 12.08 8.00 5.12
C ILE A 164 11.80 6.71 5.88
N HIS A 165 12.56 6.44 6.94
CA HIS A 165 12.47 5.20 7.72
C HIS A 165 11.37 5.23 8.79
N ASP A 166 10.81 6.40 9.12
CA ASP A 166 9.81 6.59 10.17
C ASP A 166 8.50 5.83 9.90
N THR A 167 8.15 4.94 10.83
CA THR A 167 6.94 4.10 10.77
C THR A 167 5.63 4.89 10.61
N ARG A 168 5.53 6.12 11.15
CA ARG A 168 4.31 6.96 11.08
C ARG A 168 3.92 7.29 9.65
N ILE A 169 4.89 7.32 8.73
CA ILE A 169 4.67 7.60 7.32
C ILE A 169 3.96 6.43 6.61
N TYR A 170 4.19 5.21 7.09
CA TYR A 170 3.64 3.97 6.52
C TYR A 170 2.40 3.48 7.23
N PHE A 171 2.18 3.91 8.47
CA PHE A 171 1.08 3.46 9.33
C PHE A 171 -0.29 3.32 8.65
N PRO A 172 -0.76 4.28 7.80
CA PRO A 172 -2.04 4.13 7.10
C PRO A 172 -2.14 2.91 6.17
N HIS A 173 -0.99 2.39 5.71
CA HIS A 173 -0.87 1.21 4.85
C HIS A 173 -0.63 -0.08 5.63
N LEU A 174 -0.20 0.01 6.90
CA LEU A 174 0.16 -1.14 7.72
C LEU A 174 -1.04 -1.77 8.43
N ILE A 175 -2.02 -0.98 8.88
CA ILE A 175 -3.21 -1.50 9.57
C ILE A 175 -4.17 -2.28 8.64
N PRO A 176 -4.59 -1.74 7.47
CA PRO A 176 -5.63 -2.38 6.68
C PRO A 176 -5.32 -3.82 6.23
N PRO A 177 -4.07 -4.22 5.91
CA PRO A 177 -3.73 -5.61 5.63
C PRO A 177 -4.18 -6.59 6.73
N PHE A 178 -4.01 -6.26 8.01
CA PHE A 178 -4.45 -7.12 9.12
C PHE A 178 -5.98 -7.17 9.26
N LEU A 179 -6.65 -6.05 9.00
CA LEU A 179 -8.11 -6.00 8.98
C LEU A 179 -8.67 -6.94 7.88
N LEU A 180 -8.05 -6.94 6.70
CA LEU A 180 -8.41 -7.86 5.61
C LEU A 180 -8.19 -9.33 6.00
N LEU A 181 -7.09 -9.63 6.70
CA LEU A 181 -6.76 -10.99 7.15
C LEU A 181 -7.59 -11.49 8.33
N THR A 182 -8.36 -10.62 9.00
CA THR A 182 -9.14 -10.98 10.18
C THR A 182 -10.16 -12.10 9.86
N THR A 183 -10.89 -11.98 8.75
CA THR A 183 -11.88 -13.01 8.35
C THR A 183 -11.24 -14.36 8.02
N PRO A 184 -10.19 -14.44 7.16
CA PRO A 184 -9.43 -15.68 6.95
C PRO A 184 -8.91 -16.32 8.24
N PHE A 185 -8.36 -15.53 9.16
CA PHE A 185 -7.81 -16.08 10.41
C PHE A 185 -8.89 -16.57 11.36
N MET A 186 -10.01 -15.86 11.50
CA MET A 186 -11.13 -16.35 12.30
C MET A 186 -11.69 -17.66 11.73
N ALA A 187 -11.77 -17.78 10.40
CA ALA A 187 -12.22 -19.00 9.74
C ALA A 187 -11.24 -20.16 9.96
N LEU A 188 -9.93 -19.91 9.84
CA LEU A 188 -8.87 -20.87 10.14
C LEU A 188 -8.93 -21.34 11.60
N TRP A 189 -9.04 -20.40 12.54
CA TRP A 189 -9.15 -20.69 13.97
C TRP A 189 -10.37 -21.55 14.27
N ALA A 190 -11.53 -21.18 13.72
CA ALA A 190 -12.77 -21.95 13.90
C ALA A 190 -12.70 -23.34 13.26
N ALA A 191 -11.95 -23.52 12.17
CA ALA A 191 -11.71 -24.84 11.58
C ALA A 191 -10.80 -25.72 12.45
N ALA A 192 -9.71 -25.13 12.98
CA ALA A 192 -8.80 -25.81 13.90
C ALA A 192 -9.49 -26.22 15.20
N ALA A 193 -10.28 -25.32 15.79
CA ALA A 193 -11.04 -25.58 17.02
C ALA A 193 -12.10 -26.68 16.86
N ARG A 194 -12.61 -26.89 15.63
CA ARG A 194 -13.59 -27.94 15.31
C ARG A 194 -12.95 -29.30 15.01
N GLY A 195 -11.63 -29.45 15.11
CA GLY A 195 -10.94 -30.73 14.95
C GLY A 195 -11.01 -31.34 13.54
N LYS A 196 -11.55 -30.62 12.56
CA LYS A 196 -11.61 -31.10 11.17
C LYS A 196 -10.23 -30.92 10.55
N ARG A 197 -9.44 -32.00 10.52
CA ARG A 197 -8.40 -32.17 9.48
C ARG A 197 -9.06 -31.82 8.15
N PRO A 198 -8.43 -31.00 7.28
CA PRO A 198 -8.97 -30.78 5.96
C PRO A 198 -8.97 -32.13 5.26
N ALA A 199 -10.15 -32.75 5.20
CA ALA A 199 -10.39 -33.85 4.30
C ALA A 199 -10.07 -33.27 2.92
N ALA A 200 -9.01 -33.81 2.30
CA ALA A 200 -8.82 -33.69 0.88
C ALA A 200 -10.17 -34.07 0.26
N LEU A 201 -10.91 -33.08 -0.24
CA LEU A 201 -12.05 -33.32 -1.08
C LEU A 201 -11.48 -34.07 -2.28
N HIS A 202 -11.71 -35.38 -2.26
CA HIS A 202 -11.35 -36.32 -3.29
C HIS A 202 -11.64 -35.69 -4.65
N ALA A 203 -10.58 -35.52 -5.44
CA ALA A 203 -10.73 -35.51 -6.88
C ALA A 203 -11.49 -36.79 -7.23
N ILE A 204 -12.75 -36.64 -7.63
CA ILE A 204 -13.51 -37.73 -8.22
C ILE A 204 -12.72 -38.13 -9.46
N SER A 205 -12.12 -39.32 -9.35
CA SER A 205 -11.63 -40.12 -10.45
C SER A 205 -12.74 -40.27 -11.47
N GLY A 206 -12.72 -39.46 -12.53
CA GLY A 206 -13.49 -39.71 -13.75
C GLY A 206 -12.88 -40.90 -14.45
N ASP A 207 -13.43 -42.07 -14.16
CA ASP A 207 -13.08 -43.34 -14.78
C ASP A 207 -13.47 -43.33 -16.27
N LYS A 208 -12.68 -44.04 -17.06
CA LYS A 208 -12.87 -44.19 -18.50
C LYS A 208 -13.96 -45.23 -18.79
N SER A 209 -14.91 -44.89 -19.66
CA SER A 209 -15.38 -45.77 -20.74
C SER A 209 -16.01 -44.92 -21.84
#